data_AF-A0A2I8VEY9-F1
#
_entry.id   AF-A0A2I8VEY9-F1
#
_cell.length_a   1.000
_cell.length_b   1.000
_cell.length_c   1.000
_cell.angle_alpha   90.00
_cell.angle_beta   90.00
_cell.angle_gamma   90.00
#
_symmetry.space_group_name_H-M   'P 1'
#
loop_
_entity.id
_entity.type
_entity.pdbx_description
1 polymer ?
#
loop_
_entity_poly.entity_id
_entity_poly.type
_entity_poly.pdbx_seq_one_letter_code
_entity_poly.pdbx_strand_id
1 'polypeptide(L)'
;MRRRDVLRGIGVLTGGVAVGGAVSTVDAQRGTVVQQVVDDGVPQPQSVLAVDLSADVDVVDAERVRVWTYIVDPRSARTRPRLLDVLEATATPTGVRLVVDGPVSRGTVVVFDEAGLVVDGRPRGAFAYTPDGDLLPPERATQWFKAYEPTNPDYFSPAVYPDGSPHADGDDDPDRVRERLAAHLGQFVDRGRLTAEERDRALARFDDPDVRSRFEDGEGEFDAEALAGVLANAGTVARGVDRVIIDGENQFGRPYAVQRRPTISGGCMEVLVEEGNPTVLVDPVLDGEPFVVLAPLFAHEGFHQDLAVGLDEEIIATYLETLVWAEHVLADPAVARTGTAKARRANTMLLVALNSGGRSFPDVGLYAAPHRQPGTNATPDAPRSVADFFSLVESKYARTPSEPSPGNAYARQVIARVTESSASALGFDSETLTRLDERTRVFSAADVGDLLAALELRPAPSVTTDAVVTPDPVAVADAREAGDRVEANESSAGESSVERERIDACGTCLRAGVEG
;
A
#
# COMPACT_ATOMS: atom_id res chain seq x y z
N MET A 1 48.27 -10.07 33.16
CA MET A 1 47.40 -10.53 34.28
C MET A 1 45.99 -10.61 33.73
N ARG A 2 45.55 -11.77 33.23
CA ARG A 2 44.83 -12.87 33.91
C ARG A 2 43.34 -12.58 34.16
N ARG A 3 42.52 -13.23 33.31
CA ARG A 3 41.17 -13.74 33.59
C ARG A 3 41.14 -14.50 34.93
N ARG A 4 40.00 -14.43 35.64
CA ARG A 4 39.37 -15.39 36.60
C ARG A 4 38.29 -14.61 37.36
N ASP A 5 37.01 -14.93 37.29
CA ASP A 5 36.27 -16.03 37.94
C ASP A 5 35.20 -15.38 38.83
N VAL A 6 33.94 -15.41 38.42
CA VAL A 6 32.79 -15.44 39.36
C VAL A 6 31.73 -16.35 38.75
N LEU A 7 31.95 -17.66 38.92
CA LEU A 7 30.91 -18.68 38.97
C LEU A 7 30.85 -19.13 40.43
N ARG A 8 29.68 -19.03 41.07
CA ARG A 8 29.15 -19.96 42.08
C ARG A 8 27.93 -19.36 42.76
N GLY A 9 26.83 -20.11 42.74
CA GLY A 9 25.88 -20.05 43.84
C GLY A 9 24.43 -20.30 43.47
N ILE A 10 24.07 -21.47 42.93
CA ILE A 10 22.76 -22.08 43.22
C ILE A 10 22.99 -23.57 43.47
N GLY A 11 22.57 -24.00 44.66
CA GLY A 11 22.74 -25.34 45.18
C GLY A 11 21.78 -26.32 44.53
N VAL A 12 22.31 -27.51 44.27
CA VAL A 12 21.56 -28.71 43.90
C VAL A 12 20.73 -29.16 45.10
N LEU A 13 19.41 -29.09 44.99
CA LEU A 13 18.48 -29.85 45.84
C LEU A 13 17.97 -31.05 45.03
N THR A 14 18.65 -32.19 45.20
CA THR A 14 18.13 -33.50 44.81
C THR A 14 17.06 -33.91 45.81
N GLY A 15 15.80 -33.65 45.50
CA GLY A 15 14.63 -34.17 46.21
C GLY A 15 13.77 -34.96 45.23
N GLY A 16 13.98 -36.27 45.14
CA GLY A 16 13.16 -37.15 44.32
C GLY A 16 11.80 -37.40 44.96
N VAL A 17 10.74 -37.14 44.21
CA VAL A 17 9.44 -37.80 44.37
C VAL A 17 9.11 -38.43 43.02
N ALA A 18 9.18 -39.77 42.98
CA ALA A 18 8.79 -40.54 41.82
C ALA A 18 7.25 -40.55 41.73
N VAL A 19 6.69 -39.81 40.76
CA VAL A 19 5.33 -40.07 40.28
C VAL A 19 5.45 -40.99 39.08
N GLY A 20 5.12 -42.26 39.30
CA GLY A 20 5.15 -43.31 38.29
C GLY A 20 4.06 -43.11 37.25
N GLY A 21 4.41 -42.46 36.15
CA GLY A 21 3.72 -42.51 34.87
C GLY A 21 4.73 -42.16 33.80
N ALA A 22 5.06 -43.08 32.90
CA ALA A 22 5.96 -42.80 31.78
C ALA A 22 5.31 -41.74 30.88
N VAL A 23 5.67 -40.47 31.08
CA VAL A 23 5.39 -39.40 30.14
C VAL A 23 6.38 -39.58 29.00
N SER A 24 5.89 -40.09 27.88
CA SER A 24 6.61 -40.02 26.60
C SER A 24 6.84 -38.54 26.29
N THR A 25 8.08 -38.06 26.45
CA THR A 25 8.48 -36.76 25.95
C THR A 25 8.64 -36.89 24.44
N VAL A 26 7.56 -36.63 23.72
CA VAL A 26 7.64 -36.38 22.28
C VAL A 26 8.31 -35.01 22.14
N ASP A 27 9.61 -35.03 21.83
CA ASP A 27 10.40 -33.84 21.52
C ASP A 27 10.09 -33.41 20.08
N ALA A 28 9.67 -32.16 19.89
CA ALA A 28 9.64 -31.56 18.55
C ALA A 28 11.08 -31.49 18.04
N GLN A 29 11.41 -32.25 17.00
CA GLN A 29 12.81 -32.46 16.62
C GLN A 29 13.32 -31.35 15.71
N ARG A 30 12.49 -30.90 14.78
CA ARG A 30 12.74 -29.81 13.83
C ARG A 30 11.41 -29.29 13.31
N GLY A 31 11.43 -28.12 12.72
CA GLY A 31 10.30 -27.58 11.98
C GLY A 31 10.85 -26.67 10.92
N THR A 32 10.39 -26.89 9.71
CA THR A 32 10.87 -26.21 8.53
C THR A 32 9.79 -25.26 8.07
N VAL A 33 10.16 -24.01 7.84
CA VAL A 33 9.24 -23.05 7.21
C VAL A 33 9.42 -23.13 5.72
N VAL A 34 8.31 -23.42 5.04
CA VAL A 34 8.22 -23.32 3.60
C VAL A 34 7.34 -22.11 3.36
N GLN A 35 7.94 -20.96 3.07
CA GLN A 35 7.16 -19.82 2.61
C GLN A 35 6.52 -20.22 1.27
N GLN A 36 5.19 -20.21 1.18
CA GLN A 36 4.51 -20.61 -0.04
C GLN A 36 4.67 -19.53 -1.11
N VAL A 37 5.56 -19.81 -2.05
CA VAL A 37 5.51 -19.27 -3.41
C VAL A 37 4.62 -20.27 -4.18
N VAL A 38 3.48 -19.83 -4.73
CA VAL A 38 2.67 -20.68 -5.62
C VAL A 38 3.14 -20.46 -7.07
N ASP A 39 2.77 -21.40 -7.96
CA ASP A 39 2.95 -21.36 -9.41
C ASP A 39 2.87 -19.92 -9.96
N ASP A 40 3.79 -19.60 -10.87
CA ASP A 40 4.05 -18.28 -11.45
C ASP A 40 4.87 -17.29 -10.60
N GLY A 41 5.45 -17.74 -9.46
CA GLY A 41 6.46 -16.96 -8.74
C GLY A 41 5.92 -15.83 -7.86
N VAL A 42 4.61 -15.87 -7.57
CA VAL A 42 3.93 -14.87 -6.75
C VAL A 42 3.93 -15.29 -5.27
N PRO A 43 4.46 -14.48 -4.35
CA PRO A 43 4.33 -14.75 -2.92
C PRO A 43 2.85 -14.76 -2.51
N GLN A 44 2.37 -15.86 -1.93
CA GLN A 44 1.05 -15.85 -1.29
C GLN A 44 1.11 -15.00 -0.01
N PRO A 45 -0.01 -14.42 0.42
CA PRO A 45 -0.09 -13.75 1.72
C PRO A 45 0.01 -14.75 2.90
N GLN A 46 0.24 -16.03 2.63
CA GLN A 46 0.25 -17.11 3.61
C GLN A 46 1.65 -17.70 3.77
N SER A 47 1.95 -18.20 4.98
CA SER A 47 3.14 -19.01 5.23
C SER A 47 2.73 -20.43 5.59
N VAL A 48 3.58 -21.41 5.22
CA VAL A 48 3.40 -22.79 5.66
C VAL A 48 4.47 -23.15 6.67
N LEU A 49 4.02 -23.61 7.83
CA LEU A 49 4.86 -24.13 8.90
C LEU A 49 4.73 -25.65 8.91
N ALA A 50 5.84 -26.36 8.74
CA ALA A 50 5.89 -27.79 9.07
C ALA A 50 6.50 -27.93 10.48
N VAL A 51 5.77 -28.57 11.38
CA VAL A 51 6.23 -28.92 12.72
C VAL A 51 6.45 -30.43 12.73
N ASP A 52 7.71 -30.87 12.74
CA ASP A 52 8.01 -32.30 12.77
C ASP A 52 7.95 -32.82 14.21
N LEU A 53 7.10 -33.82 14.42
CA LEU A 53 6.87 -34.54 15.65
C LEU A 53 7.31 -35.99 15.43
N SER A 54 8.08 -36.55 16.36
CA SER A 54 8.65 -37.90 16.21
C SER A 54 7.63 -39.03 16.47
N ALA A 55 6.34 -38.80 16.19
CA ALA A 55 5.22 -39.68 16.53
C ALA A 55 4.04 -39.45 15.57
N ASP A 56 3.11 -40.41 15.53
CA ASP A 56 1.89 -40.28 14.74
C ASP A 56 0.99 -39.23 15.41
N VAL A 57 0.55 -38.24 14.63
CA VAL A 57 -0.16 -37.06 15.14
C VAL A 57 -1.49 -36.89 14.40
N ASP A 58 -2.53 -36.59 15.16
CA ASP A 58 -3.82 -36.10 14.66
C ASP A 58 -4.03 -34.66 15.13
N VAL A 59 -4.46 -33.79 14.21
CA VAL A 59 -4.91 -32.43 14.56
C VAL A 59 -6.36 -32.52 14.99
N VAL A 60 -6.65 -32.18 16.25
CA VAL A 60 -8.00 -32.29 16.81
C VAL A 60 -8.79 -31.00 16.56
N ASP A 61 -8.13 -29.86 16.71
CA ASP A 61 -8.77 -28.55 16.66
C ASP A 61 -7.75 -27.47 16.26
N ALA A 62 -7.92 -26.91 15.05
CA ALA A 62 -7.02 -25.88 14.52
C ALA A 62 -7.12 -24.55 15.29
N GLU A 63 -8.28 -24.24 15.90
CA GLU A 63 -8.50 -23.02 16.68
C GLU A 63 -7.68 -23.02 17.99
N ARG A 64 -7.19 -24.19 18.39
CA ARG A 64 -6.30 -24.39 19.55
C ARG A 64 -4.82 -24.30 19.20
N VAL A 65 -4.50 -23.97 17.96
CA VAL A 65 -3.13 -23.67 17.52
C VAL A 65 -2.97 -22.17 17.38
N ARG A 66 -2.01 -21.59 18.08
CA ARG A 66 -1.71 -20.15 18.02
C ARG A 66 -0.32 -19.94 17.47
N VAL A 67 -0.20 -19.07 16.47
CA VAL A 67 1.10 -18.76 15.86
C VAL A 67 1.44 -17.30 16.09
N TRP A 68 2.45 -17.03 16.90
CA TRP A 68 2.95 -15.69 17.18
C TRP A 68 4.16 -15.40 16.32
N THR A 69 4.07 -14.45 15.38
CA THR A 69 5.20 -13.90 14.63
C THR A 69 5.74 -12.65 15.30
N TYR A 70 6.98 -12.26 15.01
CA TYR A 70 7.55 -11.02 15.56
C TYR A 70 7.65 -9.94 14.48
N ILE A 71 7.18 -8.75 14.82
CA ILE A 71 7.28 -7.55 13.98
C ILE A 71 8.03 -6.47 14.74
N VAL A 72 8.59 -5.51 14.02
CA VAL A 72 9.20 -4.32 14.62
C VAL A 72 8.11 -3.29 14.86
N ASP A 73 8.00 -2.83 16.10
CA ASP A 73 7.30 -1.60 16.41
C ASP A 73 8.11 -0.42 15.84
N PRO A 74 7.58 0.29 14.85
CA PRO A 74 8.25 1.37 14.15
C PRO A 74 8.54 2.59 15.04
N ARG A 75 7.83 2.77 16.17
CA ARG A 75 8.04 3.90 17.09
C ARG A 75 9.16 3.64 18.07
N SER A 76 9.20 2.43 18.62
CA SER A 76 10.19 2.05 19.64
C SER A 76 11.41 1.34 19.07
N ALA A 77 11.37 0.95 17.78
CA ALA A 77 12.30 0.03 17.13
C ALA A 77 12.46 -1.32 17.86
N ARG A 78 11.50 -1.67 18.72
CA ARG A 78 11.50 -2.94 19.47
C ARG A 78 10.71 -4.00 18.73
N THR A 79 11.15 -5.25 18.82
CA THR A 79 10.33 -6.37 18.37
C THR A 79 9.16 -6.59 19.29
N ARG A 80 8.01 -6.99 18.73
CA ARG A 80 6.81 -7.35 19.47
C ARG A 80 6.10 -8.52 18.80
N PRO A 81 5.40 -9.37 19.57
CA PRO A 81 4.66 -10.49 19.00
C PRO A 81 3.37 -10.01 18.31
N ARG A 82 2.98 -10.71 17.26
CA ARG A 82 1.70 -10.59 16.53
C ARG A 82 1.13 -11.99 16.33
N LEU A 83 -0.12 -12.19 16.69
CA LEU A 83 -0.83 -13.43 16.41
C LEU A 83 -1.17 -13.50 14.92
N LEU A 84 -0.92 -14.65 14.31
CA LEU A 84 -1.37 -15.05 12.98
C LEU A 84 -2.53 -16.02 13.12
N ASP A 85 -3.50 -15.90 12.23
CA ASP A 85 -4.60 -16.85 12.11
C ASP A 85 -4.11 -18.13 11.45
N VAL A 86 -4.49 -19.27 12.03
CA VAL A 86 -4.22 -20.60 11.45
C VAL A 86 -5.37 -20.94 10.52
N LEU A 87 -5.13 -20.85 9.22
CA LEU A 87 -6.11 -21.06 8.16
C LEU A 87 -6.37 -22.54 7.89
N GLU A 88 -5.32 -23.36 8.02
CA GLU A 88 -5.38 -24.81 7.84
C GLU A 88 -4.38 -25.46 8.81
N ALA A 89 -4.76 -26.59 9.40
CA ALA A 89 -3.87 -27.42 10.20
C ALA A 89 -4.11 -28.88 9.86
N THR A 90 -3.10 -29.52 9.25
CA THR A 90 -3.23 -30.85 8.68
C THR A 90 -2.13 -31.76 9.23
N ALA A 91 -2.53 -32.90 9.78
CA ALA A 91 -1.60 -33.95 10.20
C ALA A 91 -0.79 -34.48 9.01
N THR A 92 0.49 -34.74 9.24
CA THR A 92 1.40 -35.39 8.28
C THR A 92 1.99 -36.64 8.93
N PRO A 93 2.58 -37.58 8.15
CA PRO A 93 3.23 -38.76 8.72
C PRO A 93 4.38 -38.45 9.69
N THR A 94 4.87 -37.22 9.70
CA THR A 94 6.00 -36.79 10.54
C THR A 94 5.64 -35.62 11.44
N GLY A 95 4.37 -35.21 11.54
CA GLY A 95 3.97 -34.08 12.38
C GLY A 95 2.75 -33.31 11.89
N VAL A 96 2.85 -31.98 11.83
CA VAL A 96 1.72 -31.09 11.50
C VAL A 96 2.15 -30.03 10.49
N ARG A 97 1.34 -29.83 9.46
CA ARG A 97 1.44 -28.71 8.51
C ARG A 97 0.41 -27.66 8.88
N LEU A 98 0.86 -26.45 9.18
CA LEU A 98 0.01 -25.28 9.42
C LEU A 98 0.12 -24.32 8.24
N VAL A 99 -1.01 -23.80 7.76
CA VAL A 99 -1.08 -22.65 6.87
C VAL A 99 -1.53 -21.46 7.70
N VAL A 100 -0.74 -20.38 7.70
CA VAL A 100 -1.04 -19.17 8.47
C VAL A 100 -1.18 -17.96 7.58
N ASP A 101 -1.97 -16.98 8.01
CA ASP A 101 -2.38 -15.80 7.25
C ASP A 101 -1.34 -14.67 7.19
N GLY A 102 -0.05 -14.97 7.28
CA GLY A 102 0.96 -13.92 7.24
C GLY A 102 2.39 -14.40 7.26
N PRO A 103 3.36 -13.47 7.26
CA PRO A 103 4.77 -13.80 7.30
C PRO A 103 5.17 -14.39 8.65
N VAL A 104 5.95 -15.47 8.58
CA VAL A 104 6.64 -16.03 9.74
C VAL A 104 8.03 -15.40 9.84
N SER A 105 8.34 -14.82 10.98
CA SER A 105 9.60 -14.12 11.22
C SER A 105 10.46 -14.80 12.28
N ARG A 106 11.73 -14.40 12.36
CA ARG A 106 12.65 -14.91 13.38
C ARG A 106 12.10 -14.68 14.77
N GLY A 107 12.10 -15.74 15.56
CA GLY A 107 11.55 -15.75 16.91
C GLY A 107 10.10 -16.23 16.98
N THR A 108 9.43 -16.52 15.85
CA THR A 108 8.05 -17.04 15.86
C THR A 108 7.87 -18.16 16.89
N VAL A 109 6.72 -18.16 17.57
CA VAL A 109 6.34 -19.21 18.51
C VAL A 109 5.00 -19.80 18.08
N VAL A 110 4.97 -21.11 17.85
CA VAL A 110 3.77 -21.91 17.64
C VAL A 110 3.38 -22.53 18.98
N VAL A 111 2.15 -22.32 19.43
CA VAL A 111 1.63 -22.87 20.68
C VAL A 111 0.48 -23.80 20.34
N PHE A 112 0.59 -25.05 20.79
CA PHE A 112 -0.49 -26.03 20.76
C PHE A 112 -1.07 -26.14 22.17
N ASP A 113 -2.36 -25.85 22.32
CA ASP A 113 -3.07 -26.02 23.60
C ASP A 113 -3.30 -27.53 23.91
N GLU A 114 -3.70 -27.85 25.15
CA GLU A 114 -3.82 -29.24 25.68
C GLU A 114 -4.74 -30.17 24.87
N ALA A 115 -5.60 -29.64 24.01
CA ALA A 115 -6.44 -30.43 23.11
C ALA A 115 -6.28 -30.08 21.63
N GLY A 116 -5.22 -29.34 21.25
CA GLY A 116 -4.96 -29.03 19.85
C GLY A 116 -4.45 -30.24 19.06
N LEU A 117 -3.71 -31.14 19.71
CA LEU A 117 -3.11 -32.32 19.08
C LEU A 117 -3.36 -33.60 19.89
N VAL A 118 -3.52 -34.69 19.15
CA VAL A 118 -3.46 -36.06 19.67
C VAL A 118 -2.20 -36.70 19.11
N VAL A 119 -1.39 -37.30 19.99
CA VAL A 119 -0.16 -37.99 19.61
C VAL A 119 -0.25 -39.42 20.11
N ASP A 120 -0.06 -40.39 19.21
CA ASP A 120 -0.25 -41.83 19.48
C ASP A 120 -1.61 -42.14 20.14
N GLY A 121 -2.68 -41.48 19.68
CA GLY A 121 -4.04 -41.66 20.19
C GLY A 121 -4.32 -41.06 21.57
N ARG A 122 -3.43 -40.22 22.12
CA ARG A 122 -3.64 -39.50 23.38
C ARG A 122 -3.51 -37.99 23.21
N PRO A 123 -4.36 -37.16 23.88
CA PRO A 123 -4.19 -35.72 23.88
C PRO A 123 -2.79 -35.33 24.34
N ARG A 124 -2.11 -34.51 23.54
CA ARG A 124 -0.83 -33.94 23.91
C ARG A 124 -1.09 -32.70 24.74
N GLY A 125 -0.63 -32.70 25.99
CA GLY A 125 -0.65 -31.50 26.83
C GLY A 125 0.06 -30.33 26.15
N ALA A 126 -0.23 -29.11 26.60
CA ALA A 126 0.20 -27.89 25.93
C ALA A 126 1.73 -27.85 25.77
N PHE A 127 2.15 -27.39 24.60
CA PHE A 127 3.56 -27.15 24.28
C PHE A 127 3.72 -26.01 23.29
N ALA A 128 4.89 -25.39 23.34
CA ALA A 128 5.30 -24.35 22.43
C ALA A 128 6.52 -24.80 21.63
N TYR A 129 6.64 -24.29 20.41
CA TYR A 129 7.70 -24.61 19.48
C TYR A 129 8.13 -23.33 18.75
N THR A 130 9.44 -23.13 18.59
CA THR A 130 9.99 -22.03 17.78
C THR A 130 10.50 -22.62 16.46
N PRO A 131 9.88 -22.27 15.31
CA PRO A 131 10.37 -22.71 14.02
C PRO A 131 11.82 -22.30 13.78
N ASP A 132 12.60 -23.22 13.21
CA ASP A 132 13.92 -22.96 12.68
C ASP A 132 13.85 -22.79 11.14
N GLY A 133 14.92 -22.30 10.53
CA GLY A 133 15.06 -22.17 9.08
C GLY A 133 15.15 -20.73 8.57
N ASP A 134 14.86 -20.54 7.28
CA ASP A 134 14.95 -19.25 6.58
C ASP A 134 13.75 -18.35 6.88
N LEU A 135 13.60 -17.98 8.15
CA LEU A 135 12.56 -17.05 8.61
C LEU A 135 12.89 -15.60 8.23
N LEU A 136 11.85 -14.81 7.96
CA LEU A 136 12.01 -13.40 7.66
C LEU A 136 12.56 -12.63 8.88
N PRO A 137 13.44 -11.64 8.68
CA PRO A 137 13.69 -10.63 9.71
C PRO A 137 12.37 -9.95 10.12
N PRO A 138 12.15 -9.63 11.41
CA PRO A 138 10.95 -8.93 11.87
C PRO A 138 10.65 -7.63 11.11
N GLU A 139 11.68 -6.92 10.65
CA GLU A 139 11.55 -5.70 9.82
C GLU A 139 10.82 -6.00 8.51
N ARG A 140 11.21 -7.09 7.83
CA ARG A 140 10.57 -7.51 6.58
C ARG A 140 9.17 -8.04 6.82
N ALA A 141 8.95 -8.79 7.90
CA ALA A 141 7.62 -9.24 8.28
C ALA A 141 6.68 -8.07 8.60
N THR A 142 7.20 -6.96 9.15
CA THR A 142 6.41 -5.76 9.44
C THR A 142 5.80 -5.15 8.17
N GLN A 143 6.56 -5.11 7.08
CA GLN A 143 6.14 -4.52 5.81
C GLN A 143 4.94 -5.24 5.17
N TRP A 144 4.74 -6.53 5.47
CA TRP A 144 3.60 -7.31 4.95
C TRP A 144 2.25 -6.84 5.47
N PHE A 145 2.22 -6.15 6.62
CA PHE A 145 0.98 -5.79 7.29
C PHE A 145 0.41 -4.42 6.87
N LYS A 146 0.98 -3.80 5.81
CA LYS A 146 0.43 -2.66 5.05
C LYS A 146 -0.32 -1.62 5.89
N ALA A 147 0.38 -1.10 6.89
CA ALA A 147 -0.08 0.02 7.67
C ALA A 147 1.13 0.92 7.84
N TYR A 148 1.24 1.93 6.98
CA TYR A 148 2.26 2.96 7.02
C TYR A 148 1.61 4.27 7.45
N GLU A 149 2.32 5.06 8.26
CA GLU A 149 1.93 6.39 8.69
C GLU A 149 3.01 7.41 8.33
N PRO A 150 2.65 8.66 8.04
CA PRO A 150 3.60 9.75 7.90
C PRO A 150 4.41 9.98 9.17
N THR A 151 5.72 10.16 9.02
CA THR A 151 6.54 10.80 10.07
C THR A 151 6.57 12.31 9.94
N ASN A 152 6.22 12.83 8.76
CA ASN A 152 6.09 14.25 8.48
C ASN A 152 4.73 14.53 7.80
N PRO A 153 3.73 15.05 8.53
CA PRO A 153 2.40 15.31 7.98
C PRO A 153 2.36 16.45 6.95
N ASP A 154 3.38 17.33 6.88
CA ASP A 154 3.44 18.43 5.90
C ASP A 154 3.48 17.92 4.45
N TYR A 155 3.89 16.68 4.22
CA TYR A 155 3.93 16.07 2.90
C TYR A 155 2.59 15.50 2.43
N PHE A 156 1.55 15.53 3.27
CA PHE A 156 0.26 14.88 2.98
C PHE A 156 -0.89 15.87 3.09
N SER A 157 -1.98 15.63 2.36
CA SER A 157 -3.13 16.55 2.29
C SER A 157 -3.67 16.94 3.67
N PRO A 158 -3.97 18.24 3.91
CA PRO A 158 -4.50 18.69 5.19
C PRO A 158 -5.93 18.19 5.46
N ALA A 159 -6.64 17.76 4.40
CA ALA A 159 -7.95 17.13 4.53
C ALA A 159 -7.90 15.75 5.22
N VAL A 160 -6.73 15.10 5.22
CA VAL A 160 -6.48 13.83 5.91
C VAL A 160 -5.58 14.05 7.13
N TYR A 161 -4.56 14.90 7.00
CA TYR A 161 -3.57 15.22 8.04
C TYR A 161 -3.61 16.73 8.38
N PRO A 162 -4.47 17.17 9.31
CA PRO A 162 -4.80 18.59 9.49
C PRO A 162 -3.63 19.49 9.88
N ASP A 163 -2.55 18.92 10.42
CA ASP A 163 -1.36 19.67 10.85
C ASP A 163 -0.46 20.11 9.68
N GLY A 164 -0.70 19.64 8.45
CA GLY A 164 0.21 19.94 7.35
C GLY A 164 0.00 21.34 6.76
N SER A 165 1.09 22.10 6.64
CA SER A 165 1.12 23.51 6.21
C SER A 165 0.86 23.71 4.71
N PRO A 166 0.16 24.78 4.28
CA PRO A 166 0.08 25.13 2.86
C PRO A 166 1.47 25.58 2.36
N HIS A 167 1.90 25.08 1.19
CA HIS A 167 3.12 25.53 0.51
C HIS A 167 2.84 26.04 -0.91
N ALA A 168 3.88 26.64 -1.49
CA ALA A 168 3.88 27.87 -2.27
C ALA A 168 3.98 27.70 -3.80
N ASP A 169 4.03 28.88 -4.44
CA ASP A 169 3.96 29.21 -5.86
C ASP A 169 5.14 28.67 -6.71
N GLY A 170 4.86 28.43 -8.00
CA GLY A 170 5.78 27.88 -9.00
C GLY A 170 6.73 28.87 -9.69
N ASP A 171 7.39 28.37 -10.74
CA ASP A 171 8.31 29.10 -11.63
C ASP A 171 7.86 28.91 -13.09
N ASP A 172 7.52 30.00 -13.78
CA ASP A 172 6.86 29.98 -15.09
C ASP A 172 7.83 30.18 -16.28
N ASP A 173 9.15 30.23 -16.05
CA ASP A 173 10.15 30.46 -17.12
C ASP A 173 10.29 29.23 -18.05
N PRO A 174 9.93 29.32 -19.36
CA PRO A 174 9.95 28.17 -20.27
C PRO A 174 11.33 27.52 -20.46
N ASP A 175 12.41 28.30 -20.43
CA ASP A 175 13.76 27.76 -20.58
C ASP A 175 14.15 26.94 -19.34
N ARG A 176 13.75 27.39 -18.14
CA ARG A 176 13.94 26.63 -16.90
C ARG A 176 13.06 25.39 -16.85
N VAL A 177 11.82 25.48 -17.32
CA VAL A 177 10.92 24.32 -17.42
C VAL A 177 11.56 23.27 -18.34
N ARG A 178 12.10 23.68 -19.50
CA ARG A 178 12.82 22.79 -20.42
C ARG A 178 14.02 22.13 -19.76
N GLU A 179 14.88 22.89 -19.08
CA GLU A 179 16.05 22.35 -18.37
C GLU A 179 15.65 21.34 -17.30
N ARG A 180 14.62 21.66 -16.50
CA ARG A 180 14.08 20.74 -15.48
C ARG A 180 13.48 19.47 -16.12
N LEU A 181 12.77 19.60 -17.24
CA LEU A 181 12.24 18.45 -17.99
C LEU A 181 13.37 17.55 -18.49
N ALA A 182 14.44 18.12 -19.04
CA ALA A 182 15.60 17.36 -19.51
C ALA A 182 16.30 16.59 -18.37
N ALA A 183 16.47 17.25 -17.21
CA ALA A 183 17.03 16.62 -16.02
C ALA A 183 16.15 15.48 -15.51
N HIS A 184 14.83 15.72 -15.41
CA HIS A 184 13.84 14.74 -14.93
C HIS A 184 13.78 13.50 -15.83
N LEU A 185 13.67 13.69 -17.15
CA LEU A 185 13.70 12.56 -18.09
C LEU A 185 15.05 11.83 -18.06
N GLY A 186 16.15 12.53 -17.76
CA GLY A 186 17.47 11.93 -17.51
C GLY A 186 17.45 10.93 -16.36
N GLN A 187 16.73 11.20 -15.26
CA GLN A 187 16.60 10.26 -14.14
C GLN A 187 15.87 8.97 -14.57
N PHE A 188 14.87 9.05 -15.45
CA PHE A 188 14.25 7.85 -16.03
C PHE A 188 15.19 7.07 -16.94
N VAL A 189 16.09 7.74 -17.66
CA VAL A 189 17.15 7.09 -18.44
C VAL A 189 18.12 6.34 -17.53
N ASP A 190 18.55 6.96 -16.44
CA ASP A 190 19.47 6.34 -15.47
C ASP A 190 18.85 5.11 -14.78
N ARG A 191 17.53 5.11 -14.58
CA ARG A 191 16.76 3.96 -14.07
C ARG A 191 16.43 2.91 -15.14
N GLY A 192 16.83 3.11 -16.39
CA GLY A 192 16.55 2.19 -17.51
C GLY A 192 15.07 2.09 -17.90
N ARG A 193 14.26 3.09 -17.52
CA ARG A 193 12.82 3.18 -17.84
C ARG A 193 12.56 3.95 -19.14
N LEU A 194 13.56 4.72 -19.59
CA LEU A 194 13.54 5.50 -20.82
C LEU A 194 14.88 5.33 -21.55
N THR A 195 14.89 5.32 -22.88
CA THR A 195 16.13 5.41 -23.66
C THR A 195 16.57 6.86 -23.86
N ALA A 196 17.86 7.09 -24.16
CA ALA A 196 18.35 8.42 -24.49
C ALA A 196 17.63 9.00 -25.73
N GLU A 197 17.34 8.16 -26.72
CA GLU A 197 16.61 8.56 -27.93
C GLU A 197 15.16 8.95 -27.63
N GLU A 198 14.49 8.27 -26.69
CA GLU A 198 13.13 8.64 -26.27
C GLU A 198 13.12 9.95 -25.47
N ARG A 199 14.11 10.17 -24.59
CA ARG A 199 14.31 11.45 -23.92
C ARG A 199 14.49 12.58 -24.94
N ASP A 200 15.41 12.41 -25.89
CA ASP A 200 15.72 13.44 -26.88
C ASP A 200 14.51 13.71 -27.78
N ARG A 201 13.70 12.69 -28.09
CA ARG A 201 12.42 12.86 -28.80
C ARG A 201 11.43 13.70 -27.99
N ALA A 202 11.27 13.44 -26.69
CA ALA A 202 10.40 14.24 -25.84
C ALA A 202 10.85 15.71 -25.78
N LEU A 203 12.16 15.96 -25.64
CA LEU A 203 12.71 17.33 -25.65
C LEU A 203 12.55 18.04 -26.99
N ALA A 204 12.67 17.32 -28.11
CA ALA A 204 12.40 17.87 -29.43
C ALA A 204 10.91 18.24 -29.59
N ARG A 205 9.98 17.46 -29.03
CA ARG A 205 8.55 17.81 -29.01
C ARG A 205 8.26 19.06 -28.18
N PHE A 206 9.00 19.27 -27.09
CA PHE A 206 8.87 20.48 -26.27
C PHE A 206 9.27 21.75 -27.07
N ASP A 207 10.27 21.65 -27.93
CA ASP A 207 10.74 22.77 -28.77
C ASP A 207 9.90 23.05 -30.00
N ASP A 208 9.06 22.09 -30.41
CA ASP A 208 8.34 22.16 -31.68
C ASP A 208 7.26 23.27 -31.62
N PRO A 209 7.34 24.31 -32.46
CA PRO A 209 6.38 25.41 -32.44
C PRO A 209 4.94 24.96 -32.75
N ASP A 210 4.76 23.91 -33.57
CA ASP A 210 3.43 23.38 -33.89
C ASP A 210 2.83 22.63 -32.70
N VAL A 211 3.66 22.10 -31.81
CA VAL A 211 3.23 21.50 -30.55
C VAL A 211 2.96 22.59 -29.52
N ARG A 212 3.87 23.56 -29.37
CA ARG A 212 3.76 24.66 -28.39
C ARG A 212 2.48 25.47 -28.59
N SER A 213 2.10 25.75 -29.83
CA SER A 213 0.86 26.49 -30.14
C SER A 213 -0.43 25.80 -29.65
N ARG A 214 -0.40 24.50 -29.31
CA ARG A 214 -1.55 23.78 -28.72
C ARG A 214 -1.72 23.98 -27.22
N PHE A 215 -0.66 24.47 -26.58
CA PHE A 215 -0.58 24.79 -25.16
C PHE A 215 -0.48 26.30 -24.96
N GLU A 216 -0.80 27.08 -26.00
CA GLU A 216 -1.02 28.51 -25.86
C GLU A 216 -2.44 28.74 -25.33
N ASP A 217 -2.59 29.64 -24.37
CA ASP A 217 -3.89 30.07 -23.90
C ASP A 217 -4.62 30.94 -24.96
N GLY A 218 -5.81 31.43 -24.61
CA GLY A 218 -6.59 32.30 -25.51
C GLY A 218 -5.91 33.64 -25.84
N GLU A 219 -4.84 34.01 -25.12
CA GLU A 219 -4.06 35.23 -25.31
C GLU A 219 -2.73 34.97 -26.04
N GLY A 220 -2.40 33.70 -26.34
CA GLY A 220 -1.18 33.28 -27.01
C GLY A 220 0.00 33.04 -26.08
N GLU A 221 -0.22 32.98 -24.76
CA GLU A 221 0.82 32.67 -23.79
C GLU A 221 1.04 31.16 -23.68
N PHE A 222 2.28 30.73 -23.88
CA PHE A 222 2.66 29.31 -23.90
C PHE A 222 2.78 28.74 -22.48
N ASP A 223 1.94 27.76 -22.14
CA ASP A 223 2.01 27.01 -20.88
C ASP A 223 3.07 25.91 -20.96
N ALA A 224 4.30 26.29 -20.65
CA ALA A 224 5.45 25.40 -20.64
C ALA A 224 5.30 24.24 -19.64
N GLU A 225 4.75 24.50 -18.45
CA GLU A 225 4.56 23.49 -17.40
C GLU A 225 3.54 22.42 -17.84
N ALA A 226 2.47 22.82 -18.53
CA ALA A 226 1.49 21.88 -19.08
C ALA A 226 2.10 20.97 -20.16
N LEU A 227 2.83 21.54 -21.14
CA LEU A 227 3.48 20.72 -22.17
C LEU A 227 4.53 19.79 -21.57
N ALA A 228 5.35 20.29 -20.63
CA ALA A 228 6.30 19.45 -19.91
C ALA A 228 5.61 18.35 -19.10
N GLY A 229 4.42 18.61 -18.54
CA GLY A 229 3.65 17.63 -17.77
C GLY A 229 3.21 16.45 -18.64
N VAL A 230 2.73 16.72 -19.85
CA VAL A 230 2.41 15.68 -20.83
C VAL A 230 3.65 14.87 -21.20
N LEU A 231 4.77 15.54 -21.49
CA LEU A 231 6.00 14.89 -21.96
C LEU A 231 6.77 14.14 -20.86
N ALA A 232 6.66 14.55 -19.60
CA ALA A 232 7.31 13.90 -18.46
C ALA A 232 6.86 12.44 -18.26
N ASN A 233 5.69 12.07 -18.77
CA ASN A 233 5.16 10.71 -18.73
C ASN A 233 5.87 9.70 -19.65
N ALA A 234 6.85 10.13 -20.46
CA ALA A 234 7.54 9.25 -21.40
C ALA A 234 8.19 8.02 -20.72
N GLY A 235 8.66 8.17 -19.48
CA GLY A 235 9.30 7.11 -18.69
C GLY A 235 8.37 6.30 -17.78
N THR A 236 7.06 6.55 -17.79
CA THR A 236 6.10 5.96 -16.84
C THR A 236 5.20 4.90 -17.49
N VAL A 237 4.37 4.23 -16.68
CA VAL A 237 3.29 3.35 -17.13
C VAL A 237 2.27 4.08 -18.00
N ALA A 238 2.21 5.41 -17.96
CA ALA A 238 1.38 6.25 -18.81
C ALA A 238 2.03 6.66 -20.13
N ARG A 239 3.22 6.12 -20.48
CA ARG A 239 3.86 6.44 -21.77
C ARG A 239 2.88 6.26 -22.94
N GLY A 240 2.90 7.22 -23.88
CA GLY A 240 1.92 7.33 -24.97
C GLY A 240 0.81 8.36 -24.74
N VAL A 241 0.70 8.96 -23.54
CA VAL A 241 -0.24 10.08 -23.30
C VAL A 241 0.03 11.26 -24.24
N ASP A 242 1.29 11.48 -24.60
CA ASP A 242 1.69 12.50 -25.58
C ASP A 242 1.05 12.25 -26.95
N ARG A 243 0.85 10.99 -27.35
CA ARG A 243 0.15 10.68 -28.60
C ARG A 243 -1.34 10.95 -28.52
N VAL A 244 -1.95 10.67 -27.37
CA VAL A 244 -3.37 10.96 -27.11
C VAL A 244 -3.62 12.46 -27.17
N ILE A 245 -2.85 13.24 -26.42
CA ILE A 245 -3.05 14.69 -26.24
C ILE A 245 -2.48 15.47 -27.43
N ILE A 246 -1.24 15.19 -27.84
CA ILE A 246 -0.55 16.01 -28.85
C ILE A 246 -0.82 15.51 -30.27
N ASP A 247 -0.82 14.19 -30.51
CA ASP A 247 -0.94 13.65 -31.88
C ASP A 247 -2.39 13.37 -32.30
N GLY A 248 -3.32 13.29 -31.35
CA GLY A 248 -4.69 12.92 -31.63
C GLY A 248 -4.90 11.41 -31.83
N GLU A 249 -4.01 10.56 -31.31
CA GLU A 249 -4.18 9.10 -31.24
C GLU A 249 -5.22 8.72 -30.17
N ASN A 250 -6.42 9.27 -30.31
CA ASN A 250 -7.56 9.11 -29.42
C ASN A 250 -8.82 8.84 -30.25
N GLN A 251 -9.95 8.56 -29.60
CA GLN A 251 -11.18 8.21 -30.34
C GLN A 251 -11.81 9.38 -31.12
N PHE A 252 -11.38 10.62 -30.88
CA PHE A 252 -11.78 11.79 -31.66
C PHE A 252 -10.91 11.98 -32.91
N GLY A 253 -9.73 11.35 -32.98
CA GLY A 253 -8.78 11.51 -34.08
C GLY A 253 -8.21 12.92 -34.19
N ARG A 254 -8.16 13.67 -33.08
CA ARG A 254 -7.75 15.08 -33.03
C ARG A 254 -6.92 15.36 -31.79
N PRO A 255 -5.85 16.18 -31.88
CA PRO A 255 -5.15 16.66 -30.70
C PRO A 255 -6.08 17.36 -29.72
N TYR A 256 -5.73 17.31 -28.45
CA TYR A 256 -6.41 18.06 -27.39
C TYR A 256 -5.86 19.48 -27.42
N ALA A 257 -6.75 20.47 -27.29
CA ALA A 257 -6.33 21.78 -26.82
C ALA A 257 -6.11 21.74 -25.31
N VAL A 258 -5.26 22.60 -24.76
CA VAL A 258 -5.11 22.77 -23.31
C VAL A 258 -5.42 24.22 -22.96
N GLN A 259 -6.35 24.44 -22.03
CA GLN A 259 -6.81 25.78 -21.67
C GLN A 259 -6.95 25.91 -20.16
N ARG A 260 -6.32 26.93 -19.57
CA ARG A 260 -6.65 27.34 -18.20
C ARG A 260 -7.98 28.08 -18.19
N ARG A 261 -8.92 27.70 -17.32
CA ARG A 261 -10.24 28.36 -17.21
C ARG A 261 -10.61 28.65 -15.76
N PRO A 262 -11.17 29.84 -15.46
CA PRO A 262 -11.43 30.29 -14.09
C PRO A 262 -12.40 29.40 -13.29
N THR A 263 -13.19 28.58 -13.97
CA THR A 263 -14.09 27.61 -13.34
C THR A 263 -14.19 26.37 -14.22
N ILE A 264 -13.95 25.20 -13.64
CA ILE A 264 -14.27 23.90 -14.23
C ILE A 264 -15.28 23.17 -13.35
N SER A 265 -15.98 22.19 -13.90
CA SER A 265 -17.09 21.52 -13.22
C SER A 265 -16.65 20.24 -12.49
N GLY A 266 -15.61 19.58 -13.02
CA GLY A 266 -14.98 18.40 -12.47
C GLY A 266 -13.54 18.66 -12.05
N GLY A 267 -13.21 18.38 -10.79
CA GLY A 267 -11.83 18.25 -10.35
C GLY A 267 -10.94 19.49 -10.50
N CYS A 268 -9.64 19.25 -10.71
CA CYS A 268 -8.62 20.27 -11.00
C CYS A 268 -8.15 20.25 -12.47
N MET A 269 -8.56 19.22 -13.22
CA MET A 269 -8.52 19.14 -14.67
C MET A 269 -9.79 18.40 -15.14
N GLU A 270 -10.24 18.70 -16.36
CA GLU A 270 -11.42 18.07 -16.98
C GLU A 270 -11.27 18.05 -18.51
N VAL A 271 -11.61 16.93 -19.16
CA VAL A 271 -11.77 16.89 -20.62
C VAL A 271 -13.17 17.36 -21.03
N LEU A 272 -13.23 18.49 -21.75
CA LEU A 272 -14.43 18.99 -22.41
C LEU A 272 -14.38 18.66 -23.90
N VAL A 273 -15.48 18.14 -24.46
CA VAL A 273 -15.59 17.83 -25.89
C VAL A 273 -16.66 18.71 -26.54
N GLU A 274 -16.22 19.70 -27.32
CA GLU A 274 -17.11 20.62 -28.06
C GLU A 274 -17.03 20.33 -29.56
N GLU A 275 -18.15 19.92 -30.16
CA GLU A 275 -18.23 19.60 -31.60
C GLU A 275 -17.18 18.56 -32.06
N GLY A 276 -16.84 17.63 -31.16
CA GLY A 276 -15.81 16.61 -31.39
C GLY A 276 -14.37 17.09 -31.23
N ASN A 277 -14.15 18.30 -30.72
CA ASN A 277 -12.83 18.81 -30.36
C ASN A 277 -12.60 18.64 -28.85
N PRO A 278 -11.71 17.73 -28.44
CA PRO A 278 -11.36 17.57 -27.05
C PRO A 278 -10.47 18.73 -26.58
N THR A 279 -10.74 19.23 -25.37
CA THR A 279 -9.96 20.26 -24.69
C THR A 279 -9.76 19.84 -23.24
N VAL A 280 -8.51 19.82 -22.76
CA VAL A 280 -8.22 19.73 -21.33
C VAL A 280 -8.39 21.11 -20.72
N LEU A 281 -9.35 21.25 -19.83
CA LEU A 281 -9.52 22.44 -19.00
C LEU A 281 -8.68 22.27 -17.74
N VAL A 282 -7.86 23.25 -17.41
CA VAL A 282 -7.00 23.27 -16.23
C VAL A 282 -7.52 24.32 -15.26
N ASP A 283 -7.76 23.92 -14.01
CA ASP A 283 -8.20 24.83 -12.95
C ASP A 283 -7.02 25.72 -12.49
N PRO A 284 -7.22 27.05 -12.32
CA PRO A 284 -6.22 27.98 -11.81
C PRO A 284 -5.65 27.62 -10.43
N VAL A 285 -6.31 26.73 -9.67
CA VAL A 285 -5.73 26.17 -8.44
C VAL A 285 -4.42 25.41 -8.71
N LEU A 286 -4.15 25.05 -9.97
CA LEU A 286 -2.90 24.44 -10.43
C LEU A 286 -1.92 25.46 -11.04
N ASP A 287 -2.19 26.76 -10.92
CA ASP A 287 -1.21 27.80 -11.27
C ASP A 287 0.03 27.66 -10.39
N GLY A 288 1.21 27.63 -11.02
CA GLY A 288 2.47 27.41 -10.32
C GLY A 288 2.74 25.97 -9.86
N GLU A 289 1.90 24.99 -10.17
CA GLU A 289 2.24 23.59 -9.91
C GLU A 289 3.35 23.14 -10.90
N PRO A 290 4.44 22.52 -10.43
CA PRO A 290 5.51 22.07 -11.32
C PRO A 290 5.03 20.93 -12.22
N PHE A 291 5.56 20.83 -13.44
CA PHE A 291 5.11 19.85 -14.43
C PHE A 291 5.09 18.41 -13.94
N VAL A 292 6.00 18.03 -13.02
CA VAL A 292 6.04 16.66 -12.47
C VAL A 292 4.78 16.35 -11.64
N VAL A 293 4.17 17.36 -11.02
CA VAL A 293 2.90 17.24 -10.28
C VAL A 293 1.70 17.27 -11.24
N LEU A 294 1.80 17.99 -12.36
CA LEU A 294 0.79 18.00 -13.43
C LEU A 294 0.81 16.71 -14.26
N ALA A 295 1.96 16.04 -14.38
CA ALA A 295 2.14 14.89 -15.26
C ALA A 295 1.16 13.73 -14.99
N PRO A 296 0.94 13.28 -13.74
CA PRO A 296 -0.09 12.29 -13.43
C PRO A 296 -1.50 12.73 -13.83
N LEU A 297 -1.82 14.03 -13.72
CA LEU A 297 -3.12 14.57 -14.12
C LEU A 297 -3.32 14.49 -15.64
N PHE A 298 -2.32 14.87 -16.44
CA PHE A 298 -2.44 14.70 -17.89
C PHE A 298 -2.57 13.21 -18.30
N ALA A 299 -1.91 12.30 -17.58
CA ALA A 299 -2.13 10.87 -17.76
C ALA A 299 -3.57 10.46 -17.46
N HIS A 300 -4.15 11.00 -16.37
CA HIS A 300 -5.55 10.83 -16.00
C HIS A 300 -6.49 11.30 -17.12
N GLU A 301 -6.35 12.55 -17.57
CA GLU A 301 -7.20 13.11 -18.63
C GLU A 301 -7.08 12.36 -19.96
N GLY A 302 -5.91 11.77 -20.25
CA GLY A 302 -5.73 10.91 -21.43
C GLY A 302 -6.63 9.66 -21.45
N PHE A 303 -7.16 9.25 -20.30
CA PHE A 303 -8.14 8.17 -20.19
C PHE A 303 -9.56 8.61 -20.53
N HIS A 304 -9.91 9.88 -20.38
CA HIS A 304 -11.24 10.40 -20.68
C HIS A 304 -11.35 10.77 -22.15
N GLN A 305 -11.60 9.77 -22.99
CA GLN A 305 -11.73 10.00 -24.42
C GLN A 305 -13.18 10.09 -24.87
N ASP A 306 -14.14 10.19 -23.96
CA ASP A 306 -15.50 9.68 -24.05
C ASP A 306 -16.49 10.71 -23.47
N LEU A 307 -17.78 10.66 -23.82
CA LEU A 307 -18.79 11.55 -23.20
C LEU A 307 -19.39 10.94 -21.93
N ALA A 308 -19.26 9.62 -21.76
CA ALA A 308 -19.67 8.92 -20.56
C ALA A 308 -18.46 8.81 -19.63
N VAL A 309 -18.55 9.43 -18.46
CA VAL A 309 -17.58 9.27 -17.37
C VAL A 309 -18.26 8.51 -16.25
N GLY A 310 -17.80 7.27 -16.04
CA GLY A 310 -18.32 6.37 -15.02
C GLY A 310 -17.51 6.42 -13.73
N LEU A 311 -18.10 6.00 -12.61
CA LEU A 311 -17.40 5.89 -11.33
C LEU A 311 -16.21 4.91 -11.41
N ASP A 312 -16.40 3.74 -12.04
CA ASP A 312 -15.33 2.75 -12.20
C ASP A 312 -14.18 3.32 -13.08
N GLU A 313 -14.50 4.15 -14.07
CA GLU A 313 -13.50 4.86 -14.87
C GLU A 313 -12.68 5.81 -14.03
N GLU A 314 -13.31 6.66 -13.22
CA GLU A 314 -12.62 7.59 -12.32
C GLU A 314 -11.74 6.88 -11.29
N ILE A 315 -12.20 5.73 -10.77
CA ILE A 315 -11.41 4.91 -9.84
C ILE A 315 -10.19 4.32 -10.53
N ILE A 316 -10.36 3.75 -11.73
CA ILE A 316 -9.26 3.21 -12.52
C ILE A 316 -8.28 4.32 -12.92
N ALA A 317 -8.76 5.44 -13.46
CA ALA A 317 -7.95 6.57 -13.87
C ALA A 317 -7.16 7.16 -12.70
N THR A 318 -7.81 7.36 -11.54
CA THR A 318 -7.15 7.87 -10.32
C THR A 318 -6.12 6.88 -9.77
N TYR A 319 -6.37 5.57 -9.85
CA TYR A 319 -5.38 4.57 -9.45
C TYR A 319 -4.17 4.58 -10.36
N LEU A 320 -4.37 4.63 -11.68
CA LEU A 320 -3.27 4.74 -12.66
C LEU A 320 -2.50 6.06 -12.51
N GLU A 321 -3.18 7.20 -12.26
CA GLU A 321 -2.58 8.48 -11.87
C GLU A 321 -1.65 8.30 -10.65
N THR A 322 -2.11 7.55 -9.64
CA THR A 322 -1.33 7.29 -8.42
C THR A 322 -0.08 6.44 -8.71
N LEU A 323 -0.16 5.46 -9.61
CA LEU A 323 1.00 4.68 -10.05
C LEU A 323 2.01 5.55 -10.82
N VAL A 324 1.52 6.44 -11.68
CA VAL A 324 2.36 7.40 -12.41
C VAL A 324 3.06 8.37 -11.44
N TRP A 325 2.35 8.88 -10.43
CA TRP A 325 2.94 9.71 -9.38
C TRP A 325 4.06 8.97 -8.64
N ALA A 326 3.84 7.71 -8.27
CA ALA A 326 4.87 6.89 -7.64
C ALA A 326 6.11 6.72 -8.51
N GLU A 327 5.97 6.51 -9.82
CA GLU A 327 7.14 6.45 -10.72
C GLU A 327 7.89 7.78 -10.82
N HIS A 328 7.19 8.91 -10.75
CA HIS A 328 7.85 10.23 -10.65
C HIS A 328 8.60 10.41 -9.33
N VAL A 329 8.04 9.99 -8.19
CA VAL A 329 8.73 10.02 -6.89
C VAL A 329 9.95 9.10 -6.87
N LEU A 330 9.90 7.96 -7.57
CA LEU A 330 11.06 7.06 -7.72
C LEU A 330 12.17 7.63 -8.60
N ALA A 331 11.82 8.41 -9.61
CA ALA A 331 12.79 9.11 -10.46
C ALA A 331 13.41 10.30 -9.71
N ASP A 332 12.59 11.09 -9.03
CA ASP A 332 13.01 12.23 -8.21
C ASP A 332 12.27 12.28 -6.87
N PRO A 333 12.87 11.76 -5.77
CA PRO A 333 12.26 11.80 -4.45
C PRO A 333 11.96 13.22 -3.94
N ALA A 334 12.59 14.26 -4.50
CA ALA A 334 12.33 15.64 -4.10
C ALA A 334 10.92 16.11 -4.48
N VAL A 335 10.29 15.53 -5.50
CA VAL A 335 8.95 15.97 -5.93
C VAL A 335 7.87 15.66 -4.89
N ALA A 336 8.03 14.60 -4.10
CA ALA A 336 7.15 14.31 -2.96
C ALA A 336 7.23 15.39 -1.87
N ARG A 337 8.27 16.23 -1.88
CA ARG A 337 8.60 17.19 -0.81
C ARG A 337 8.45 18.64 -1.24
N THR A 338 7.92 18.90 -2.44
CA THR A 338 7.65 20.26 -2.93
C THR A 338 6.63 20.98 -2.05
N GLY A 339 5.77 20.22 -1.36
CA GLY A 339 4.76 20.73 -0.43
C GLY A 339 3.53 21.34 -1.10
N THR A 340 3.49 21.41 -2.44
CA THR A 340 2.35 21.99 -3.16
C THR A 340 1.06 21.24 -2.82
N ALA A 341 -0.08 21.93 -2.93
CA ALA A 341 -1.36 21.36 -2.54
C ALA A 341 -1.65 20.06 -3.33
N LYS A 342 -1.33 20.02 -4.63
CA LYS A 342 -1.53 18.83 -5.44
C LYS A 342 -0.50 17.73 -5.14
N ALA A 343 0.77 18.05 -4.91
CA ALA A 343 1.77 17.04 -4.48
C ALA A 343 1.36 16.38 -3.16
N ARG A 344 0.91 17.16 -2.17
CA ARG A 344 0.39 16.66 -0.90
C ARG A 344 -0.80 15.73 -1.08
N ARG A 345 -1.72 16.06 -2.00
CA ARG A 345 -2.84 15.19 -2.36
C ARG A 345 -2.37 13.89 -3.01
N ALA A 346 -1.45 13.97 -3.96
CA ALA A 346 -0.90 12.81 -4.65
C ALA A 346 -0.16 11.87 -3.68
N ASN A 347 0.61 12.42 -2.73
CA ASN A 347 1.23 11.67 -1.65
C ASN A 347 0.22 10.96 -0.75
N THR A 348 -0.89 11.61 -0.41
CA THR A 348 -1.98 10.96 0.34
C THR A 348 -2.61 9.82 -0.44
N MET A 349 -2.88 10.00 -1.73
CA MET A 349 -3.40 8.93 -2.58
C MET A 349 -2.43 7.75 -2.65
N LEU A 350 -1.13 8.02 -2.79
CA LEU A 350 -0.08 7.02 -2.81
C LEU A 350 0.06 6.27 -1.48
N LEU A 351 0.01 6.98 -0.35
CA LEU A 351 -0.02 6.35 0.97
C LEU A 351 -1.19 5.37 1.11
N VAL A 352 -2.39 5.81 0.71
CA VAL A 352 -3.59 4.98 0.78
C VAL A 352 -3.44 3.75 -0.11
N ALA A 353 -2.90 3.90 -1.33
CA ALA A 353 -2.61 2.78 -2.23
C ALA A 353 -1.56 1.80 -1.67
N LEU A 354 -0.50 2.31 -1.02
CA LEU A 354 0.53 1.51 -0.34
C LEU A 354 -0.03 0.71 0.84
N ASN A 355 -1.04 1.25 1.52
CA ASN A 355 -1.77 0.61 2.60
C ASN A 355 -2.95 -0.27 2.12
N SER A 356 -3.21 -0.31 0.83
CA SER A 356 -4.28 -1.07 0.18
C SER A 356 -3.75 -2.22 -0.68
N GLY A 357 -4.66 -3.04 -1.21
CA GLY A 357 -4.40 -4.19 -2.06
C GLY A 357 -4.60 -5.52 -1.36
N GLY A 358 -5.29 -6.45 -2.03
CA GLY A 358 -5.55 -7.82 -1.57
C GLY A 358 -4.31 -8.68 -1.35
N ARG A 359 -3.13 -8.15 -1.68
CA ARG A 359 -1.86 -8.86 -1.67
C ARG A 359 -0.85 -8.23 -0.73
N SER A 360 0.13 -9.01 -0.30
CA SER A 360 1.17 -8.54 0.62
C SER A 360 2.20 -7.63 -0.08
N PHE A 361 3.08 -7.03 0.72
CA PHE A 361 4.22 -6.28 0.22
C PHE A 361 4.99 -7.08 -0.85
N PRO A 362 5.45 -6.45 -1.96
CA PRO A 362 5.48 -5.01 -2.22
C PRO A 362 4.31 -4.51 -3.09
N ASP A 363 3.22 -5.27 -3.22
CA ASP A 363 2.15 -4.85 -4.11
C ASP A 363 1.48 -3.57 -3.57
N VAL A 364 1.04 -2.68 -4.45
CA VAL A 364 0.11 -1.57 -4.17
C VAL A 364 -1.26 -1.96 -4.69
N GLY A 365 -2.34 -1.42 -4.13
CA GLY A 365 -3.67 -1.83 -4.59
C GLY A 365 -4.81 -0.88 -4.24
N LEU A 366 -6.01 -1.34 -4.54
CA LEU A 366 -7.27 -0.64 -4.51
C LEU A 366 -8.06 -0.95 -3.24
N TYR A 367 -8.25 -2.23 -2.94
CA TYR A 367 -9.15 -2.70 -1.88
C TYR A 367 -8.45 -2.80 -0.52
N ALA A 368 -9.21 -3.10 0.53
CA ALA A 368 -8.65 -3.32 1.86
C ALA A 368 -7.63 -4.47 1.86
N ALA A 369 -6.47 -4.23 2.48
CA ALA A 369 -5.47 -5.28 2.64
C ALA A 369 -5.95 -6.32 3.67
N PRO A 370 -6.04 -7.61 3.33
CA PRO A 370 -6.65 -8.64 4.20
C PRO A 370 -5.94 -8.78 5.55
N HIS A 371 -4.64 -8.50 5.59
CA HIS A 371 -3.82 -8.62 6.80
C HIS A 371 -3.47 -7.27 7.42
N ARG A 372 -4.20 -6.20 7.05
CA ARG A 372 -4.03 -4.91 7.70
C ARG A 372 -4.28 -5.08 9.20
N GLN A 373 -3.52 -4.36 10.01
CA GLN A 373 -3.66 -4.44 11.46
C GLN A 373 -5.13 -4.16 11.87
N PRO A 374 -5.74 -5.01 12.72
CA PRO A 374 -7.10 -4.78 13.21
C PRO A 374 -7.25 -3.37 13.82
N GLY A 375 -8.35 -2.69 13.50
CA GLY A 375 -8.59 -1.32 13.95
C GLY A 375 -7.77 -0.24 13.25
N THR A 376 -6.94 -0.60 12.27
CA THR A 376 -6.23 0.38 11.42
C THR A 376 -6.92 0.53 10.07
N ASN A 377 -6.89 1.75 9.55
CA ASN A 377 -7.43 2.12 8.25
C ASN A 377 -6.27 2.40 7.27
N ALA A 378 -6.55 2.80 6.03
CA ALA A 378 -5.52 3.08 5.02
C ALA A 378 -4.74 4.39 5.27
N THR A 379 -5.18 5.19 6.25
CA THR A 379 -4.57 6.45 6.71
C THR A 379 -4.39 6.41 8.23
N PRO A 380 -3.51 5.55 8.77
CA PRO A 380 -3.30 5.44 10.21
C PRO A 380 -3.00 6.81 10.84
N ASP A 381 -3.51 7.01 12.07
CA ASP A 381 -3.42 8.26 12.84
C ASP A 381 -4.07 9.51 12.22
N ALA A 382 -4.69 9.39 11.04
CA ALA A 382 -5.51 10.45 10.48
C ALA A 382 -6.84 10.57 11.27
N PRO A 383 -7.31 11.79 11.58
CA PRO A 383 -8.64 12.00 12.17
C PRO A 383 -9.78 11.48 11.29
N ARG A 384 -9.57 11.45 9.98
CA ARG A 384 -10.51 10.89 9.01
C ARG A 384 -10.07 9.48 8.63
N SER A 385 -10.86 8.49 9.00
CA SER A 385 -10.63 7.09 8.64
C SER A 385 -11.01 6.81 7.20
N VAL A 386 -10.07 6.26 6.42
CA VAL A 386 -10.28 5.82 5.04
C VAL A 386 -10.10 4.30 4.97
N ALA A 387 -11.12 3.55 4.57
CA ALA A 387 -11.04 2.09 4.56
C ALA A 387 -9.99 1.58 3.57
N ASP A 388 -9.96 2.10 2.36
CA ASP A 388 -9.00 1.71 1.32
C ASP A 388 -9.00 2.76 0.20
N PHE A 389 -8.14 2.56 -0.81
CA PHE A 389 -8.03 3.44 -1.96
C PHE A 389 -9.34 3.53 -2.73
N PHE A 390 -10.01 2.41 -2.98
CA PHE A 390 -11.31 2.37 -3.65
C PHE A 390 -12.32 3.29 -2.93
N SER A 391 -12.49 3.12 -1.63
CA SER A 391 -13.42 3.91 -0.80
C SER A 391 -13.05 5.39 -0.76
N LEU A 392 -11.75 5.72 -0.79
CA LEU A 392 -11.29 7.11 -0.86
C LEU A 392 -11.75 7.77 -2.16
N VAL A 393 -11.51 7.11 -3.29
CA VAL A 393 -11.86 7.64 -4.62
C VAL A 393 -13.36 7.64 -4.82
N GLU A 394 -14.07 6.59 -4.42
CA GLU A 394 -15.53 6.54 -4.43
C GLU A 394 -16.13 7.73 -3.66
N SER A 395 -15.60 8.04 -2.47
CA SER A 395 -16.07 9.19 -1.69
C SER A 395 -15.78 10.54 -2.37
N LYS A 396 -14.67 10.65 -3.13
CA LYS A 396 -14.31 11.84 -3.91
C LYS A 396 -15.28 12.03 -5.08
N TYR A 397 -15.71 10.94 -5.71
CA TYR A 397 -16.56 10.91 -6.91
C TYR A 397 -17.98 10.42 -6.64
N ALA A 398 -18.51 10.63 -5.42
CA ALA A 398 -19.83 10.12 -5.02
C ALA A 398 -21.02 10.68 -5.84
N ARG A 399 -20.78 11.65 -6.73
CA ARG A 399 -21.77 12.22 -7.66
C ARG A 399 -21.61 11.73 -9.10
N THR A 400 -20.51 11.03 -9.42
CA THR A 400 -20.27 10.44 -10.74
C THR A 400 -21.21 9.23 -10.91
N PRO A 401 -21.87 9.08 -12.07
CA PRO A 401 -22.76 7.94 -12.30
C PRO A 401 -22.02 6.60 -12.20
N SER A 402 -22.70 5.57 -11.72
CA SER A 402 -22.12 4.22 -11.58
C SER A 402 -22.10 3.41 -12.88
N GLU A 403 -22.57 3.98 -14.00
CA GLU A 403 -22.59 3.26 -15.26
C GLU A 403 -21.16 3.02 -15.78
N PRO A 404 -20.81 1.78 -16.19
CA PRO A 404 -19.53 1.49 -16.83
C PRO A 404 -19.39 2.26 -18.15
N SER A 405 -18.18 2.73 -18.44
CA SER A 405 -17.84 3.29 -19.75
C SER A 405 -17.00 2.29 -20.56
N PRO A 406 -17.09 2.33 -21.91
CA PRO A 406 -16.54 1.28 -22.79
C PRO A 406 -15.00 1.21 -22.81
N GLY A 407 -14.31 2.21 -22.26
CA GLY A 407 -12.86 2.34 -22.27
C GLY A 407 -12.25 2.57 -23.65
N ASN A 408 -11.01 3.04 -23.68
CA ASN A 408 -10.31 3.39 -24.92
C ASN A 408 -9.01 2.60 -25.11
N ALA A 409 -8.42 2.73 -26.30
CA ALA A 409 -7.22 1.98 -26.67
C ALA A 409 -6.01 2.33 -25.78
N TYR A 410 -5.88 3.59 -25.37
CA TYR A 410 -4.80 4.05 -24.50
C TYR A 410 -4.92 3.46 -23.09
N ALA A 411 -6.10 3.56 -22.46
CA ALA A 411 -6.38 2.95 -21.16
C ALA A 411 -6.09 1.44 -21.17
N ARG A 412 -6.56 0.71 -22.19
CA ARG A 412 -6.28 -0.73 -22.36
C ARG A 412 -4.79 -1.04 -22.42
N GLN A 413 -3.99 -0.20 -23.09
CA GLN A 413 -2.53 -0.38 -23.15
C GLN A 413 -1.84 -0.10 -21.81
N VAL A 414 -2.31 0.89 -21.05
CA VAL A 414 -1.76 1.18 -19.72
C VAL A 414 -2.11 0.05 -18.75
N ILE A 415 -3.39 -0.36 -18.71
CA ILE A 415 -3.86 -1.44 -17.82
C ILE A 415 -3.15 -2.76 -18.16
N ALA A 416 -2.98 -3.08 -19.45
CA ALA A 416 -2.22 -4.26 -19.88
C ALA A 416 -0.77 -4.24 -19.39
N ARG A 417 -0.11 -3.07 -19.41
CA ARG A 417 1.26 -2.91 -18.92
C ARG A 417 1.36 -3.14 -17.42
N VAL A 418 0.46 -2.54 -16.64
CA VAL A 418 0.53 -2.65 -15.17
C VAL A 418 0.08 -4.01 -14.64
N THR A 419 -0.77 -4.72 -15.38
CA THR A 419 -1.28 -6.06 -15.01
C THR A 419 -0.60 -7.23 -15.71
N GLU A 420 0.40 -6.96 -16.57
CA GLU A 420 1.07 -7.92 -17.44
C GLU A 420 0.08 -8.83 -18.23
N SER A 421 -1.09 -8.28 -18.57
CA SER A 421 -2.20 -9.01 -19.19
C SER A 421 -2.44 -8.54 -20.64
N SER A 422 -3.25 -9.29 -21.41
CA SER A 422 -3.60 -8.89 -22.78
C SER A 422 -4.58 -7.71 -22.79
N ALA A 423 -4.36 -6.76 -23.71
CA ALA A 423 -5.10 -5.49 -23.73
C ALA A 423 -6.58 -5.60 -24.15
N SER A 424 -6.98 -6.66 -24.85
CA SER A 424 -8.28 -6.72 -25.55
C SER A 424 -9.50 -6.96 -24.66
N ALA A 425 -9.32 -7.28 -23.38
CA ALA A 425 -10.39 -7.64 -22.44
C ALA A 425 -10.47 -6.71 -21.21
N LEU A 426 -10.04 -5.45 -21.36
CA LEU A 426 -9.98 -4.47 -20.27
C LEU A 426 -10.89 -3.29 -20.62
N GLY A 427 -11.81 -2.98 -19.70
CA GLY A 427 -12.77 -1.88 -19.79
C GLY A 427 -12.70 -1.00 -18.54
N PHE A 428 -13.62 -0.05 -18.41
CA PHE A 428 -13.81 0.68 -17.15
C PHE A 428 -14.94 0.04 -16.36
N ASP A 429 -14.62 -1.10 -15.74
CA ASP A 429 -15.57 -1.96 -15.03
C ASP A 429 -14.95 -2.60 -13.77
N SER A 430 -15.81 -3.19 -12.95
CA SER A 430 -15.42 -3.82 -11.68
C SER A 430 -14.53 -5.06 -11.85
N GLU A 431 -14.61 -5.75 -12.99
CA GLU A 431 -13.69 -6.85 -13.31
C GLU A 431 -12.26 -6.32 -13.48
N THR A 432 -12.12 -5.20 -14.18
CA THR A 432 -10.84 -4.53 -14.39
C THR A 432 -10.27 -3.97 -13.09
N LEU A 433 -11.11 -3.42 -12.20
CA LEU A 433 -10.71 -3.03 -10.85
C LEU A 433 -10.16 -4.21 -10.04
N THR A 434 -10.88 -5.33 -10.01
CA THR A 434 -10.42 -6.57 -9.34
C THR A 434 -9.08 -7.02 -9.90
N ARG A 435 -8.93 -7.01 -11.23
CA ARG A 435 -7.69 -7.40 -11.89
C ARG A 435 -6.53 -6.44 -11.57
N LEU A 436 -6.78 -5.14 -11.50
CA LEU A 436 -5.78 -4.15 -11.10
C LEU A 436 -5.31 -4.42 -9.66
N ASP A 437 -6.23 -4.68 -8.74
CA ASP A 437 -5.89 -5.00 -7.34
C ASP A 437 -5.05 -6.28 -7.23
N GLU A 438 -5.41 -7.32 -7.98
CA GLU A 438 -4.77 -8.64 -7.93
C GLU A 438 -3.45 -8.71 -8.70
N ARG A 439 -3.27 -7.92 -9.76
CA ARG A 439 -2.18 -8.12 -10.74
C ARG A 439 -1.27 -6.91 -10.96
N THR A 440 -1.42 -5.80 -10.24
CA THR A 440 -0.48 -4.68 -10.37
C THR A 440 0.96 -5.13 -10.09
N ARG A 441 1.87 -4.85 -11.02
CA ARG A 441 3.28 -5.31 -11.03
C ARG A 441 4.31 -4.22 -11.34
N VAL A 442 3.99 -2.97 -11.02
CA VAL A 442 4.82 -1.83 -11.42
C VAL A 442 6.09 -1.68 -10.58
N PHE A 443 6.03 -2.07 -9.30
CA PHE A 443 7.07 -1.80 -8.30
C PHE A 443 7.70 -3.08 -7.76
N SER A 444 9.03 -3.09 -7.70
CA SER A 444 9.78 -4.07 -6.93
C SER A 444 9.72 -3.76 -5.43
N ALA A 445 10.17 -4.71 -4.60
CA ALA A 445 10.36 -4.44 -3.18
C ALA A 445 11.33 -3.31 -2.87
N ALA A 446 12.36 -3.13 -3.72
CA ALA A 446 13.28 -2.01 -3.59
C ALA A 446 12.59 -0.69 -3.92
N ASP A 447 11.80 -0.64 -4.99
CA ASP A 447 11.02 0.56 -5.36
C ASP A 447 10.06 0.96 -4.23
N VAL A 448 9.31 0.02 -3.65
CA VAL A 448 8.43 0.36 -2.52
C VAL A 448 9.23 0.84 -1.31
N GLY A 449 10.39 0.25 -1.03
CA GLY A 449 11.31 0.76 0.00
C GLY A 449 11.74 2.21 -0.24
N ASP A 450 12.10 2.54 -1.48
CA ASP A 450 12.47 3.90 -1.89
C ASP A 450 11.29 4.88 -1.77
N LEU A 451 10.07 4.45 -2.14
CA LEU A 451 8.84 5.24 -1.99
C LEU A 451 8.55 5.55 -0.52
N LEU A 452 8.65 4.54 0.36
CA LEU A 452 8.46 4.74 1.80
C LEU A 452 9.47 5.76 2.36
N ALA A 453 10.73 5.70 1.91
CA ALA A 453 11.75 6.66 2.32
C ALA A 453 11.52 8.07 1.74
N ALA A 454 11.12 8.19 0.48
CA ALA A 454 10.84 9.47 -0.18
C ALA A 454 9.70 10.22 0.52
N LEU A 455 8.63 9.51 0.86
CA LEU A 455 7.43 9.99 1.53
C LEU A 455 7.56 10.11 3.06
N GLU A 456 8.73 9.76 3.63
CA GLU A 456 8.97 9.75 5.08
C GLU A 456 7.93 8.91 5.85
N LEU A 457 7.59 7.75 5.30
CA LEU A 457 6.66 6.80 5.87
C LEU A 457 7.38 5.81 6.77
N ARG A 458 6.72 5.46 7.87
CA ARG A 458 7.10 4.32 8.72
C ARG A 458 5.92 3.40 8.89
N PRO A 459 6.11 2.12 9.28
CA PRO A 459 4.98 1.32 9.70
C PRO A 459 4.17 2.04 10.81
N ALA A 460 2.88 1.77 10.92
CA ALA A 460 2.03 2.24 12.00
C ALA A 460 2.16 1.30 13.20
N PRO A 461 2.06 1.82 14.45
CA PRO A 461 1.97 0.96 15.61
C PRO A 461 0.69 0.13 15.49
N SER A 462 0.75 -1.12 15.93
CA SER A 462 -0.51 -1.86 16.12
C SER A 462 -1.13 -1.34 17.40
N VAL A 463 -2.39 -0.95 17.27
CA VAL A 463 -3.29 -0.78 18.39
C VAL A 463 -3.41 -2.18 19.00
N THR A 464 -2.59 -2.46 20.02
CA THR A 464 -2.90 -3.56 20.91
C THR A 464 -4.17 -3.16 21.63
N THR A 465 -5.28 -3.84 21.34
CA THR A 465 -6.35 -3.92 22.32
C THR A 465 -5.72 -4.41 23.61
N ASP A 466 -5.88 -3.63 24.67
CA ASP A 466 -5.20 -3.85 25.94
C ASP A 466 -5.31 -5.31 26.42
N ALA A 467 -4.18 -5.82 26.90
CA ALA A 467 -4.05 -7.03 27.72
C ALA A 467 -4.52 -8.37 27.12
N VAL A 468 -3.98 -8.78 25.98
CA VAL A 468 -3.69 -10.23 25.85
C VAL A 468 -2.42 -10.47 26.65
N VAL A 469 -2.55 -11.11 27.81
CA VAL A 469 -1.43 -11.66 28.59
C VAL A 469 -0.62 -12.49 27.60
N THR A 470 0.51 -11.95 27.15
CA THR A 470 1.50 -12.72 26.44
C THR A 470 1.95 -13.76 27.45
N PRO A 471 1.71 -15.06 27.20
CA PRO A 471 2.34 -16.07 28.05
C PRO A 471 3.83 -15.84 27.88
N ASP A 472 4.52 -15.42 28.95
CA ASP A 472 5.97 -15.37 28.96
C ASP A 472 6.42 -16.81 28.66
N PRO A 473 7.06 -17.07 27.51
CA PRO A 473 7.43 -18.42 27.12
C PRO A 473 8.40 -19.06 28.12
N VAL A 474 9.11 -18.24 28.91
CA VAL A 474 9.93 -18.70 30.05
C VAL A 474 9.03 -19.06 31.23
N ALA A 475 8.01 -18.26 31.53
CA ALA A 475 7.05 -18.56 32.60
C ALA A 475 6.18 -19.80 32.32
N VAL A 476 5.92 -20.17 31.05
CA VAL A 476 5.20 -21.42 30.73
C VAL A 476 6.07 -22.66 30.95
N ALA A 477 7.40 -22.53 30.80
CA ALA A 477 8.34 -23.58 31.18
C ALA A 477 8.47 -23.68 32.71
N ASP A 478 8.49 -22.54 33.42
CA ASP A 478 8.67 -22.47 34.88
C ASP A 478 7.37 -22.73 35.68
N ALA A 479 6.18 -22.44 35.14
CA ALA A 479 4.90 -22.67 35.81
C ALA A 479 4.55 -24.16 35.99
N ARG A 480 5.26 -25.08 35.29
CA ARG A 480 5.19 -26.52 35.54
C ARG A 480 5.80 -26.94 36.87
N GLU A 481 6.65 -26.11 37.51
CA GLU A 481 7.21 -26.38 38.83
C GLU A 481 6.36 -25.82 40.00
N ALA A 482 5.41 -24.93 39.74
CA ALA A 482 4.67 -24.20 40.77
C ALA A 482 3.14 -24.36 40.67
N GLY A 483 2.65 -25.60 40.62
CA GLY A 483 1.22 -25.88 40.72
C GLY A 483 0.75 -25.93 42.17
N ASP A 484 0.24 -24.81 42.71
CA ASP A 484 -0.97 -24.78 43.53
C ASP A 484 -1.32 -23.35 44.01
N ARG A 485 -2.60 -23.00 43.82
CA ARG A 485 -3.36 -21.82 44.30
C ARG A 485 -3.35 -20.56 43.43
N VAL A 486 -4.48 -20.31 42.76
CA VAL A 486 -5.08 -18.96 42.68
C VAL A 486 -6.62 -19.10 42.69
N GLU A 487 -7.26 -18.39 43.63
CA GLU A 487 -8.71 -18.18 43.73
C GLU A 487 -9.18 -17.10 42.75
N ALA A 488 -10.39 -17.28 42.20
CA ALA A 488 -11.05 -16.39 41.26
C ALA A 488 -11.50 -15.08 41.94
N ASN A 489 -11.38 -13.96 41.23
CA ASN A 489 -12.02 -12.70 41.59
C ASN A 489 -12.66 -12.08 40.34
N GLU A 490 -13.99 -11.95 40.35
CA GLU A 490 -14.80 -11.32 39.31
C GLU A 490 -14.94 -9.82 39.60
N SER A 491 -14.86 -8.95 38.59
CA SER A 491 -15.36 -7.57 38.71
C SER A 491 -15.98 -7.03 37.42
N SER A 492 -17.29 -6.77 37.52
CA SER A 492 -18.16 -5.76 36.90
C SER A 492 -17.70 -5.01 35.63
N ALA A 493 -18.49 -5.17 34.57
CA ALA A 493 -18.57 -4.31 33.40
C ALA A 493 -19.36 -3.02 33.69
N GLY A 494 -18.84 -1.88 33.24
CA GLY A 494 -19.53 -0.59 33.19
C GLY A 494 -19.84 -0.20 31.74
N GLU A 495 -21.10 0.15 31.50
CA GLU A 495 -21.63 0.62 30.21
C GLU A 495 -21.11 2.04 29.87
N SER A 496 -20.85 2.30 28.59
CA SER A 496 -20.67 3.67 28.08
C SER A 496 -21.54 3.90 26.85
N SER A 497 -22.29 5.01 26.90
CA SER A 497 -23.21 5.50 25.88
C SER A 497 -22.47 6.27 24.80
N VAL A 498 -22.67 5.90 23.53
CA VAL A 498 -22.15 6.62 22.36
C VAL A 498 -23.17 7.65 21.90
N GLU A 499 -22.80 8.92 22.02
CA GLU A 499 -23.49 10.08 21.47
C GLU A 499 -23.12 10.21 19.98
N ARG A 500 -24.13 10.25 19.10
CA ARG A 500 -23.95 10.39 17.64
C ARG A 500 -23.98 11.87 17.26
N GLU A 501 -22.82 12.42 16.95
CA GLU A 501 -22.69 13.73 16.30
C GLU A 501 -22.71 13.57 14.76
N ARG A 502 -23.57 14.36 14.13
CA ARG A 502 -23.67 14.55 12.67
C ARG A 502 -22.57 15.53 12.24
N ILE A 503 -21.79 15.19 11.22
CA ILE A 503 -20.83 16.12 10.59
C ILE A 503 -21.06 16.20 9.09
N ASP A 504 -21.19 17.45 8.65
CA ASP A 504 -21.34 17.93 7.29
C ASP A 504 -20.15 17.57 6.39
N ALA A 505 -20.45 16.96 5.24
CA ALA A 505 -19.56 16.93 4.10
C ALA A 505 -19.77 18.22 3.29
N CYS A 506 -18.91 19.22 3.46
CA CYS A 506 -18.85 20.34 2.52
C CYS A 506 -17.45 20.96 2.46
N GLY A 507 -16.71 20.57 1.43
CA GLY A 507 -15.69 21.41 0.82
C GLY A 507 -16.21 21.89 -0.53
N THR A 508 -17.31 22.65 -0.51
CA THR A 508 -17.79 23.40 -1.68
C THR A 508 -17.52 24.86 -1.41
N CYS A 509 -16.76 25.51 -2.29
CA CYS A 509 -16.47 26.94 -2.26
C CYS A 509 -17.75 27.76 -2.08
N LEU A 510 -17.82 28.49 -0.97
CA LEU A 510 -18.86 29.48 -0.69
C LEU A 510 -18.68 30.66 -1.66
N ARG A 511 -19.72 30.84 -2.49
CA ARG A 511 -19.98 32.02 -3.31
C ARG A 511 -19.84 33.29 -2.47
N ALA A 512 -19.04 34.24 -2.97
CA ALA A 512 -19.13 35.64 -2.61
C ALA A 512 -19.34 36.48 -3.88
N GLY A 513 -20.54 37.04 -3.99
CA GLY A 513 -20.82 38.26 -4.76
C GLY A 513 -21.10 38.07 -6.26
N VAL A 514 -21.83 38.95 -6.95
CA VAL A 514 -22.53 40.21 -6.63
C VAL A 514 -23.58 40.36 -7.73
N GLU A 515 -24.84 40.67 -7.38
CA GLU A 515 -25.79 41.27 -8.33
C GLU A 515 -25.31 42.69 -8.64
N GLY A 516 -25.02 42.95 -9.92
CA GLY A 516 -24.66 44.27 -10.46
C GLY A 516 -24.56 44.22 -11.97
#